data_AF-A0A2U8VTB0-F1
#
_entry.id   AF-A0A2U8VTB0-F1
#
_cell.length_a   1.000
_cell.length_b   1.000
_cell.length_c   1.000
_cell.angle_alpha   90.00
_cell.angle_beta   90.00
_cell.angle_gamma   90.00
#
_symmetry.space_group_name_H-M   'P 1'
#
loop_
_entity.id
_entity.type
_entity.pdbx_description
1 polymer ?
#
loop_
_entity_poly.entity_id
_entity_poly.type
_entity_poly.pdbx_seq_one_letter_code
_entity_poly.pdbx_strand_id
1 'polypeptide(L)' 'MTAVKILARVLTSRVGPHIELALATEGGEVVKVLATHEQIDMLVDELEDILNSSGAPDPDEPPEAA' A
#
# COMPACT_ATOMS: atom_id res chain seq x y z
N MET A 1 2.98 15.50 0.18
CA MET A 1 3.20 14.10 -0.22
C MET A 1 2.62 13.23 0.88
N THR A 2 1.77 12.26 0.55
CA THR A 2 1.14 11.36 1.54
C THR A 2 2.20 10.40 2.13
N ALA A 3 1.97 9.89 3.35
CA ALA A 3 2.89 8.93 3.98
C ALA A 3 3.08 7.65 3.15
N VAL A 4 2.04 7.24 2.42
CA VAL A 4 2.04 6.07 1.50
C VAL A 4 2.99 6.27 0.33
N LYS A 5 2.92 7.44 -0.32
CA LYS A 5 3.84 7.81 -1.41
C LYS A 5 5.29 7.86 -0.92
N ILE A 6 5.53 8.22 0.34
CA ILE A 6 6.86 8.19 0.95
C ILE A 6 7.30 6.73 1.19
N LEU A 7 6.41 5.88 1.73
CA LEU A 7 6.71 4.48 2.02
C LEU A 7 7.04 3.69 0.73
N ALA A 8 6.21 3.82 -0.31
CA ALA A 8 6.46 3.19 -1.61
C ALA A 8 7.79 3.67 -2.21
N ARG A 9 8.13 4.96 -2.08
CA ARG A 9 9.43 5.48 -2.53
C ARG A 9 10.62 4.94 -1.73
N VAL A 10 10.47 4.66 -0.44
CA VAL A 10 11.54 4.14 0.42
C VAL A 10 11.77 2.64 0.20
N LEU A 11 10.70 1.88 -0.06
CA LEU A 11 10.78 0.42 -0.25
C LEU A 11 11.19 0.01 -1.67
N THR A 12 11.26 0.97 -2.60
CA THR A 12 11.56 0.71 -4.00
C THR A 12 13.01 1.03 -4.36
N SER A 13 13.66 0.10 -5.06
CA SER A 13 14.95 0.33 -5.71
C SER A 13 14.83 0.14 -7.22
N ARG A 14 15.50 0.98 -8.01
CA ARG A 14 15.51 0.78 -9.47
C ARG A 14 16.47 -0.33 -9.86
N VAL A 15 15.99 -1.29 -10.63
CA VAL A 15 16.78 -2.41 -11.17
C VAL A 15 16.54 -2.48 -12.68
N GLY A 16 17.41 -1.81 -13.44
CA GLY A 16 17.24 -1.69 -14.90
C GLY A 16 15.94 -0.97 -15.27
N PRO A 17 15.07 -1.54 -16.14
CA PRO A 17 13.78 -0.95 -16.50
C PRO A 17 12.68 -1.19 -15.45
N HIS A 18 12.97 -1.94 -14.39
CA HIS A 18 12.01 -2.33 -13.37
C HIS A 18 12.27 -1.65 -12.02
N ILE A 19 11.26 -1.72 -11.17
CA ILE A 19 11.34 -1.37 -9.76
C ILE A 19 11.32 -2.68 -8.96
N GLU A 20 12.27 -2.84 -8.03
CA GLU A 20 12.27 -3.92 -7.04
C GLU A 20 11.68 -3.41 -5.73
N LEU A 21 10.74 -4.16 -5.15
CA LEU A 21 10.29 -4.01 -3.76
C LEU A 21 10.79 -5.17 -2.93
N ALA A 22 11.38 -4.86 -1.79
CA ALA A 22 11.73 -5.85 -0.77
C ALA A 22 10.75 -5.78 0.40
N LEU A 23 10.10 -6.89 0.70
CA LEU A 23 9.12 -7.04 1.77
C LEU A 23 9.67 -8.05 2.78
N ALA A 24 9.84 -7.62 4.03
CA ALA A 24 10.14 -8.54 5.12
C ALA A 24 8.84 -9.16 5.63
N THR A 25 8.75 -10.48 5.65
CA THR A 25 7.65 -11.20 6.28
C THR A 25 7.90 -11.28 7.78
N GLU A 26 6.83 -11.53 8.55
CA GLU A 26 6.93 -11.72 10.00
C GLU A 26 7.86 -12.89 10.38
N GLY A 27 7.98 -13.89 9.52
CA GLY A 27 8.92 -15.01 9.66
C GLY A 27 10.39 -14.65 9.41
N GLY A 28 10.70 -13.41 9.04
CA GLY A 28 12.05 -12.93 8.74
C GLY A 28 12.53 -13.23 7.32
N GLU A 29 11.66 -13.79 6.46
CA GLU A 29 11.98 -13.99 5.05
C GLU A 29 11.84 -12.67 4.30
N VAL A 30 12.70 -12.44 3.31
CA VAL A 30 12.60 -11.27 2.43
C VAL A 30 12.10 -11.72 1.07
N VAL A 31 10.92 -11.23 0.69
CA VAL A 31 10.35 -11.43 -0.65
C VAL A 31 10.72 -10.22 -1.51
N LYS A 32 11.25 -10.49 -2.69
CA LYS A 32 11.57 -9.46 -3.70
C LYS A 32 10.57 -9.53 -4.84
N VAL A 33 9.95 -8.39 -5.16
CA VAL A 33 8.97 -8.26 -6.25
C VAL A 33 9.55 -7.33 -7.29
N LEU A 34 9.64 -7.80 -8.54
CA LEU A 34 9.97 -6.95 -9.69
C LEU A 34 8.67 -6.48 -10.35
N ALA A 35 8.55 -5.16 -10.49
CA ALA A 35 7.37 -4.51 -11.02
C ALA A 35 7.73 -3.44 -12.07
N THR A 36 6.80 -3.14 -12.95
CA THR A 36 6.87 -1.96 -13.82
C THR A 36 6.48 -0.70 -13.05
N HIS A 37 6.79 0.47 -13.60
CA HIS A 37 6.39 1.75 -13.02
C HIS A 37 4.85 1.84 -12.82
N GLU A 38 4.09 1.43 -13.83
CA GLU A 38 2.62 1.42 -13.80
C GLU A 38 2.05 0.53 -12.69
N GLN A 39 2.67 -0.63 -12.44
CA GLN A 39 2.27 -1.52 -11.35
C GLN A 39 2.54 -0.91 -9.97
N ILE A 40 3.57 -0.07 -9.82
CA ILE A 40 3.83 0.66 -8.58
C ILE A 40 2.82 1.78 -8.36
N ASP A 41 2.46 2.49 -9.42
CA ASP A 41 1.46 3.56 -9.34
C ASP A 41 0.10 2.98 -8.91
N MET A 42 -0.36 1.87 -9.52
CA MET A 42 -1.58 1.17 -9.10
C MET A 42 -1.52 0.68 -7.64
N LEU A 43 -0.39 0.12 -7.21
CA LEU A 43 -0.21 -0.33 -5.82
C LEU A 43 -0.31 0.84 -4.83
N VAL A 44 0.24 2.01 -5.18
CA VAL A 44 0.14 3.19 -4.33
C VAL A 44 -1.31 3.66 -4.21
N ASP A 45 -2.06 3.68 -5.32
CA ASP A 45 -3.46 4.09 -5.32
C ASP A 45 -4.32 3.13 -4.47
N GLU A 46 -4.16 1.82 -4.63
CA GLU A 46 -4.87 0.81 -3.80
C GLU A 46 -4.51 0.93 -2.31
N LEU A 47 -3.25 1.20 -1.97
CA LEU A 47 -2.84 1.41 -0.58
C LEU A 47 -3.42 2.70 0.00
N GLU A 48 -3.50 3.78 -0.80
CA GLU A 48 -4.18 5.00 -0.41
C GLU A 48 -5.67 4.74 -0.16
N ASP A 49 -6.33 3.98 -1.02
CA ASP A 49 -7.73 3.59 -0.83
C ASP A 49 -7.91 2.76 0.45
N ILE A 50 -7.13 1.71 0.70
CA ILE A 50 -7.24 0.88 1.91
C ILE A 50 -7.03 1.69 3.19
N LEU A 51 -6.07 2.62 3.19
CA LEU A 51 -5.79 3.44 4.37
C LEU A 51 -6.85 4.52 4.60
N ASN A 52 -7.49 5.00 3.53
CA ASN A 52 -8.59 5.94 3.61
C ASN A 52 -9.96 5.25 3.75
N SER A 53 -10.06 3.94 3.48
CA SER A 53 -11.27 3.14 3.62
C SER A 53 -11.50 2.69 5.05
N SER A 54 -11.00 3.42 6.05
CA SER A 54 -11.31 3.17 7.45
C SER A 54 -12.83 3.20 7.64
N GLY A 55 -13.44 2.01 7.56
CA GLY A 55 -14.77 1.69 8.03
C GLY A 55 -14.78 1.75 9.54
N ALA A 56 -14.61 2.95 10.09
CA ALA A 56 -15.28 3.23 11.35
C ALA A 56 -16.78 3.27 11.01
N PRO A 57 -17.64 2.45 11.63
CA PRO A 57 -19.04 2.83 11.71
C PRO A 57 -19.05 4.27 12.24
N ASP A 58 -19.73 5.16 11.54
CA ASP A 58 -19.90 6.53 12.02
C ASP A 58 -20.48 6.40 13.45
N PRO A 59 -19.80 6.86 14.52
CA PRO A 59 -20.31 6.72 15.87
C PRO A 59 -21.66 7.44 16.06
N ASP A 60 -22.05 8.26 15.08
CA ASP A 60 -23.31 8.98 15.00
C ASP A 60 -24.36 8.33 14.08
N GLU A 61 -24.07 7.18 13.42
CA GLU A 61 -25.08 6.46 12.66
C GLU A 61 -26.03 5.71 13.62
N PRO A 62 -27.31 6.11 13.70
CA PRO A 62 -28.26 5.41 14.56
C PRO A 62 -28.40 3.96 14.05
N PRO A 63 -28.49 2.97 14.95
CA PRO A 63 -28.70 1.59 14.51
C PRO A 63 -29.96 1.52 13.64
N GLU A 64 -29.83 0.98 12.43
CA GLU A 64 -30.99 0.66 11.61
C GLU A 64 -31.91 -0.27 12.41
N ALA A 65 -33.09 0.23 12.74
CA ALA A 65 -34.09 -0.51 13.49
C ALA A 65 -34.53 -1.72 12.65
N ALA A 66 -34.34 -2.91 13.20
CA ALA A 66 -34.75 -4.20 12.64
C ALA A 66 -36.28 -4.38 12.60
#